data_AF-A0A922SSQ9-F1
#
_entry.id   AF-A0A922SSQ9-F1
#
_cell.length_a   1.000
_cell.length_b   1.000
_cell.length_c   1.000
_cell.angle_alpha   90.00
_cell.angle_beta   90.00
_cell.angle_gamma   90.00
#
_symmetry.space_group_name_H-M   'P 1'
#
loop_
_entity.id
_entity.type
_entity.pdbx_description
1 polymer ?
#
loop_
_entity_poly.entity_id
_entity_poly.type
_entity_poly.pdbx_seq_one_letter_code
_entity_poly.pdbx_strand_id
1 'polypeptide(L)'
;MAQAARETRGMAKVVRQQERDARAAQLAVARAQKAQDCATIIAQKARDKATITNLINQAYDPSSIATNNLSEILLRLQAAKEIAEYEKDALRAALHVHQKPRNRHEPPLDLQQRKAFHSGAVWWSPCKLREARFRQLVKEKEKEKELLDKIELKEAKENNRIYQLKIKEAARAAREEAKKVRDEAKAVKAAELDAKRRDRDAAKAIQQPQSGKRKASKPAAKQQPKKRRVGGAGGGTLAEVAAPAPPPTTTRRGRAVNTPAKYR
;
A
#
# COMPACT_ATOMS: atom_id res chain seq x y z
N MET A 1 43.60 -37.52 -31.31
CA MET A 1 42.41 -36.63 -31.21
C MET A 1 41.74 -36.63 -29.83
N ALA A 2 41.56 -37.77 -29.14
CA ALA A 2 40.82 -37.81 -27.87
C ALA A 2 41.53 -37.19 -26.64
N GLN A 3 42.87 -37.19 -26.60
CA GLN A 3 43.66 -36.63 -25.48
C GLN A 3 43.64 -35.09 -25.46
N ALA A 4 43.87 -34.43 -26.60
CA ALA A 4 43.80 -32.96 -26.72
C ALA A 4 42.41 -32.39 -26.35
N ALA A 5 41.32 -33.11 -26.63
CA ALA A 5 39.97 -32.73 -26.25
C ALA A 5 39.70 -32.86 -24.73
N ARG A 6 40.42 -33.75 -24.03
CA ARG A 6 40.31 -33.91 -22.56
C ARG A 6 41.09 -32.81 -21.83
N GLU A 7 42.26 -32.45 -22.33
CA GLU A 7 43.10 -31.38 -21.78
C GLU A 7 42.43 -30.01 -21.92
N THR A 8 41.90 -29.69 -23.09
CA THR A 8 41.14 -28.43 -23.32
C THR A 8 39.89 -28.35 -22.43
N ARG A 9 39.16 -29.45 -22.24
CA ARG A 9 38.04 -29.53 -21.28
C ARG A 9 38.52 -29.40 -19.82
N GLY A 10 39.70 -29.88 -19.48
CA GLY A 10 40.34 -29.73 -18.17
C GLY A 10 40.71 -28.27 -17.88
N MET A 11 41.40 -27.61 -18.82
CA MET A 11 41.75 -26.20 -18.71
C MET A 11 40.50 -25.30 -18.59
N ALA A 12 39.45 -25.57 -19.37
CA ALA A 12 38.18 -24.85 -19.26
C ALA A 12 37.45 -25.07 -17.92
N LYS A 13 37.72 -26.15 -17.18
CA LYS A 13 37.21 -26.34 -15.81
C LYS A 13 38.03 -25.53 -14.81
N VAL A 14 39.35 -25.49 -14.96
CA VAL A 14 40.25 -24.72 -14.10
C VAL A 14 39.96 -23.22 -14.24
N VAL A 15 39.80 -22.69 -15.45
CA VAL A 15 39.45 -21.27 -15.68
C VAL A 15 38.10 -20.93 -15.05
N ARG A 16 37.07 -21.77 -15.22
CA ARG A 16 35.77 -21.58 -14.56
C ARG A 16 35.85 -21.63 -13.04
N GLN A 17 36.77 -22.41 -12.50
CA GLN A 17 37.01 -22.47 -11.05
C GLN A 17 37.70 -21.18 -10.57
N GLN A 18 38.73 -20.72 -11.27
CA GLN A 18 39.40 -19.44 -11.00
C GLN A 18 38.42 -18.26 -11.08
N GLU A 19 37.50 -18.24 -12.04
CA GLU A 19 36.46 -17.20 -12.12
C GLU A 19 35.48 -17.25 -10.94
N ARG A 20 35.13 -18.46 -10.46
CA ARG A 20 34.27 -18.62 -9.26
C ARG A 20 35.00 -18.16 -8.01
N ASP A 21 36.27 -18.51 -7.87
CA ASP A 21 37.10 -18.13 -6.72
C ASP A 21 37.35 -16.61 -6.72
N ALA A 22 37.58 -16.01 -7.89
CA ALA A 22 37.69 -14.55 -8.05
C ALA A 22 36.38 -13.82 -7.71
N ARG A 23 35.23 -14.34 -8.16
CA ARG A 23 33.91 -13.79 -7.79
C ARG A 23 33.63 -13.96 -6.29
N ALA A 24 34.01 -15.09 -5.70
CA ALA A 24 33.90 -15.32 -4.27
C ALA A 24 34.77 -14.36 -3.46
N ALA A 25 36.00 -14.10 -3.91
CA ALA A 25 36.90 -13.10 -3.31
C ALA A 25 36.33 -11.68 -3.42
N GLN A 26 35.80 -11.30 -4.59
CA GLN A 26 35.14 -9.99 -4.77
C GLN A 26 33.92 -9.83 -3.86
N LEU A 27 33.10 -10.89 -3.71
CA LEU A 27 31.96 -10.89 -2.77
C LEU A 27 32.41 -10.79 -1.31
N ALA A 28 33.53 -11.41 -0.94
CA ALA A 28 34.10 -11.30 0.41
C ALA A 28 34.58 -9.88 0.70
N VAL A 29 35.26 -9.23 -0.25
CA VAL A 29 35.70 -7.83 -0.14
C VAL A 29 34.49 -6.89 -0.02
N ALA A 30 33.45 -7.07 -0.85
CA ALA A 30 32.23 -6.26 -0.78
C ALA A 30 31.49 -6.44 0.56
N ARG A 31 31.47 -7.65 1.12
CA ARG A 31 30.91 -7.92 2.46
C ARG A 31 31.72 -7.25 3.56
N ALA A 32 33.06 -7.27 3.47
CA ALA A 32 33.94 -6.60 4.43
C ALA A 32 33.76 -5.07 4.39
N GLN A 33 33.68 -4.48 3.20
CA GLN A 33 33.40 -3.05 3.03
C GLN A 33 32.03 -2.68 3.61
N LYS A 34 30.98 -3.45 3.27
CA LYS A 34 29.65 -3.23 3.84
C LYS A 34 29.65 -3.34 5.36
N ALA A 35 30.42 -4.27 5.94
CA ALA A 35 30.55 -4.40 7.39
C ALA A 35 31.26 -3.18 8.01
N GLN A 36 32.29 -2.65 7.36
CA GLN A 36 32.97 -1.41 7.77
C GLN A 36 32.03 -0.21 7.71
N ASP A 37 31.28 -0.04 6.61
CA ASP A 37 30.29 1.04 6.46
C ASP A 37 29.17 0.93 7.50
N CYS A 38 28.71 -0.28 7.80
CA CYS A 38 27.72 -0.50 8.85
C CYS A 38 28.29 -0.12 10.23
N ALA A 39 29.56 -0.46 10.49
CA ALA A 39 30.22 -0.12 11.76
C ALA A 39 30.44 1.40 11.92
N THR A 40 30.83 2.12 10.86
CA THR A 40 31.00 3.58 10.90
C THR A 40 29.68 4.31 11.12
N ILE A 41 28.60 3.86 10.46
CA ILE A 41 27.24 4.38 10.68
C ILE A 41 26.79 4.16 12.13
N ILE A 42 27.07 2.98 12.71
CA ILE A 42 26.75 2.69 14.11
C ILE A 42 27.53 3.60 15.05
N ALA A 43 28.83 3.78 14.81
CA ALA A 43 29.68 4.65 15.62
C ALA A 43 29.25 6.12 15.54
N GLN A 44 28.88 6.60 14.35
CA GLN A 44 28.38 7.97 14.17
C GLN A 44 27.05 8.17 14.90
N LYS A 45 26.11 7.24 14.79
CA LYS A 45 24.85 7.28 15.56
C LYS A 45 25.08 7.28 17.07
N ALA A 46 26.11 6.57 17.55
CA ALA A 46 26.46 6.59 18.96
C ALA A 46 27.01 7.95 19.40
N ARG A 47 27.85 8.59 18.58
CA ARG A 47 28.34 9.96 18.83
C ARG A 47 27.20 10.97 18.81
N ASP A 48 26.31 10.89 17.83
CA ASP A 48 25.16 11.79 17.70
C ASP A 48 24.20 11.64 18.89
N LYS A 49 23.99 10.41 19.37
CA LYS A 49 23.21 10.18 20.60
C LYS A 49 23.90 10.82 21.81
N ALA A 50 25.22 10.67 21.95
CA ALA A 50 25.97 11.24 23.06
C ALA A 50 25.99 12.78 23.03
N THR A 51 26.12 13.41 21.84
CA THR A 51 26.03 14.87 21.71
C THR A 51 24.64 15.36 22.05
N ILE A 52 23.57 14.68 21.59
CA ILE A 52 22.19 15.03 21.95
C ILE A 52 21.99 14.96 23.47
N THR A 53 22.41 13.87 24.13
CA THR A 53 22.25 13.76 25.59
C THR A 53 23.03 14.83 26.33
N ASN A 54 24.23 15.17 25.86
CA ASN A 54 25.03 16.22 26.49
C ASN A 54 24.39 17.61 26.30
N LEU A 55 23.83 17.90 25.12
CA LEU A 55 23.09 19.15 24.88
C LEU A 55 21.84 19.24 25.75
N ILE A 56 21.11 18.13 25.94
CA ILE A 56 19.96 18.06 26.84
C ILE A 56 20.40 18.33 28.28
N ASN A 57 21.47 17.67 28.74
CA ASN A 57 21.99 17.86 30.10
C ASN A 57 22.57 19.27 30.32
N GLN A 58 23.05 19.94 29.26
CA GLN A 58 23.51 21.32 29.33
C GLN A 58 22.36 22.34 29.33
N ALA A 59 21.24 22.01 28.69
CA ALA A 59 20.02 22.83 28.72
C ALA A 59 19.14 22.56 29.96
N TYR A 60 19.32 21.40 30.59
CA TYR A 60 18.60 20.97 31.78
C TYR A 60 19.44 21.22 33.03
N ASP A 61 19.16 22.31 33.73
CA ASP A 61 19.76 22.59 35.04
C ASP A 61 18.94 21.93 36.15
N PRO A 62 19.34 20.77 36.72
CA PRO A 62 18.60 20.10 37.79
C PRO A 62 18.56 20.90 39.10
N SER A 63 19.42 21.91 39.23
CA SER A 63 19.46 22.84 40.35
C SER A 63 18.52 24.04 40.18
N SER A 64 17.92 24.21 38.98
CA SER A 64 16.96 25.28 38.74
C SER A 64 15.67 25.02 39.51
N ILE A 65 15.31 25.97 40.37
CA ILE A 65 14.12 25.91 41.23
C ILE A 65 12.84 25.61 40.39
N ALA A 66 12.75 26.16 39.18
CA ALA A 66 11.62 25.93 38.29
C ALA A 66 11.49 24.45 37.84
N THR A 67 12.62 23.78 37.59
CA THR A 67 12.64 22.36 37.18
C THR A 67 12.30 21.44 38.34
N ASN A 68 12.75 21.77 39.57
CA ASN A 68 12.41 21.02 40.78
C ASN A 68 10.93 21.17 41.15
N ASN A 69 10.38 22.38 41.02
CA ASN A 69 8.94 22.59 41.20
C ASN A 69 8.13 21.77 40.18
N LEU A 70 8.59 21.70 38.93
CA LEU A 70 7.93 20.92 37.88
C LEU A 70 8.03 19.42 38.15
N SER A 71 9.19 18.92 38.59
CA SER A 71 9.37 17.51 38.95
C SER A 71 8.50 17.12 40.16
N GLU A 72 8.42 17.98 41.18
CA GLU A 72 7.52 17.78 42.33
C GLU A 72 6.05 17.75 41.91
N ILE A 73 5.60 18.69 41.06
CA ILE A 73 4.23 18.72 40.53
C ILE A 73 3.96 17.44 39.74
N LEU A 74 4.89 16.99 38.90
CA LEU A 74 4.76 15.78 38.12
C LEU A 74 4.60 14.55 39.02
N LEU A 75 5.45 14.42 40.05
CA LEU A 75 5.36 13.33 41.03
C LEU A 75 4.03 13.35 41.80
N ARG A 76 3.55 14.53 42.22
CA ARG A 76 2.23 14.67 42.87
C ARG A 76 1.10 14.26 41.95
N LEU A 77 1.14 14.68 40.68
CA LEU A 77 0.14 14.30 39.68
C LEU A 77 0.18 12.79 39.38
N GLN A 78 1.37 12.19 39.36
CA GLN A 78 1.52 10.76 39.18
C GLN A 78 0.92 9.99 40.36
N ALA A 79 1.25 10.36 41.60
CA ALA A 79 0.66 9.76 42.80
C ALA A 79 -0.87 9.91 42.83
N ALA A 80 -1.39 11.10 42.50
CA ALA A 80 -2.83 11.34 42.42
C ALA A 80 -3.52 10.49 41.35
N LYS A 81 -2.88 10.31 40.19
CA LYS A 81 -3.38 9.45 39.12
C LYS A 81 -3.43 7.98 39.57
N GLU A 82 -2.36 7.50 40.20
CA GLU A 82 -2.30 6.13 40.72
C GLU A 82 -3.40 5.89 41.76
N ILE A 83 -3.60 6.80 42.71
CA ILE A 83 -4.69 6.73 43.70
C ILE A 83 -6.05 6.65 42.99
N ALA A 84 -6.30 7.51 42.00
CA ALA A 84 -7.56 7.51 41.25
C ALA A 84 -7.77 6.23 40.42
N GLU A 85 -6.70 5.60 39.94
CA GLU A 85 -6.77 4.30 39.26
C GLU A 85 -7.14 3.19 40.25
N TYR A 86 -6.49 3.15 41.42
CA TYR A 86 -6.83 2.20 42.49
C TYR A 86 -8.27 2.39 42.98
N GLU A 87 -8.74 3.62 43.16
CA GLU A 87 -10.12 3.90 43.54
C GLU A 87 -11.11 3.41 42.48
N LYS A 88 -10.84 3.66 41.20
CA LYS A 88 -11.68 3.15 40.10
C LYS A 88 -11.74 1.65 40.10
N ASP A 89 -10.61 0.98 40.31
CA ASP A 89 -10.55 -0.49 40.33
C ASP A 89 -11.23 -1.06 41.58
N ALA A 90 -11.07 -0.43 42.73
CA ALA A 90 -11.78 -0.77 43.96
C ALA A 90 -13.30 -0.59 43.81
N LEU A 91 -13.75 0.53 43.22
CA LEU A 91 -15.16 0.78 42.92
C LEU A 91 -15.70 -0.22 41.90
N ARG A 92 -14.95 -0.54 40.85
CA ARG A 92 -15.31 -1.59 39.88
C ARG A 92 -15.40 -2.94 40.54
N ALA A 93 -14.48 -3.29 41.44
CA ALA A 93 -14.51 -4.53 42.19
C ALA A 93 -15.73 -4.59 43.12
N ALA A 94 -16.01 -3.52 43.87
CA ALA A 94 -17.20 -3.41 44.71
C ALA A 94 -18.49 -3.54 43.87
N LEU A 95 -18.58 -2.81 42.76
CA LEU A 95 -19.68 -2.94 41.81
C LEU A 95 -19.78 -4.36 41.26
N HIS A 96 -18.69 -5.01 40.86
CA HIS A 96 -18.70 -6.39 40.39
C HIS A 96 -19.13 -7.40 41.46
N VAL A 97 -18.72 -7.20 42.72
CA VAL A 97 -19.15 -8.01 43.86
C VAL A 97 -20.67 -7.89 44.04
N HIS A 98 -21.23 -6.68 43.90
CA HIS A 98 -22.68 -6.44 43.96
C HIS A 98 -23.43 -6.79 42.66
N GLN A 99 -22.74 -6.82 41.52
CA GLN A 99 -23.25 -7.19 40.21
C GLN A 99 -23.14 -8.70 39.93
N LYS A 100 -22.62 -9.52 40.86
CA LYS A 100 -22.85 -10.97 40.79
C LYS A 100 -24.37 -11.13 40.79
N PRO A 101 -24.99 -11.43 39.63
CA PRO A 101 -26.43 -11.46 39.55
C PRO A 101 -26.81 -12.60 40.45
N ARG A 102 -27.61 -12.28 41.47
CA ARG A 102 -28.13 -13.25 42.44
C ARG A 102 -28.81 -14.44 41.72
N ASN A 103 -29.14 -14.27 40.44
CA ASN A 103 -29.77 -15.22 39.52
C ASN A 103 -28.99 -15.39 38.19
N ARG A 104 -27.65 -15.57 38.19
CA ARG A 104 -27.02 -16.18 36.99
C ARG A 104 -27.43 -17.65 36.96
N HIS A 105 -28.38 -17.97 36.10
CA HIS A 105 -28.57 -19.34 35.67
C HIS A 105 -27.34 -19.72 34.84
N GLU A 106 -26.35 -20.36 35.47
CA GLU A 106 -25.31 -21.06 34.74
C GLU A 106 -26.01 -22.00 33.74
N PRO A 107 -25.51 -22.10 32.49
CA PRO A 107 -26.05 -23.05 31.54
C PRO A 107 -26.13 -24.42 32.20
N PRO A 108 -27.29 -25.08 32.20
CA PRO A 108 -27.44 -26.38 32.82
C PRO A 108 -26.31 -27.30 32.35
N LEU A 109 -25.69 -28.02 33.28
CA LEU A 109 -24.66 -29.00 32.92
C LEU A 109 -25.29 -30.01 31.96
N ASP A 110 -24.57 -30.29 30.87
CA ASP A 110 -24.97 -31.25 29.84
C ASP A 110 -24.80 -32.68 30.39
N LEU A 111 -25.75 -33.07 31.23
CA LEU A 111 -25.83 -34.39 31.84
C LEU A 111 -26.52 -35.35 30.87
N GLN A 112 -25.71 -36.08 30.11
CA GLN A 112 -26.23 -37.04 29.12
C GLN A 112 -26.79 -38.30 29.81
N GLN A 113 -28.10 -38.53 29.64
CA GLN A 113 -28.76 -39.74 30.07
C GLN A 113 -28.46 -40.90 29.12
N ARG A 114 -28.19 -42.08 29.67
CA ARG A 114 -28.02 -43.29 28.88
C ARG A 114 -29.39 -43.72 28.32
N LYS A 115 -29.43 -44.03 27.03
CA LYS A 115 -30.65 -44.44 26.29
C LYS A 115 -31.40 -45.65 26.87
N ALA A 116 -30.79 -46.42 27.77
CA ALA A 116 -31.42 -47.61 28.35
C ALA A 116 -32.31 -47.32 29.58
N PHE A 117 -32.21 -46.14 30.18
CA PHE A 117 -32.88 -45.82 31.44
C PHE A 117 -33.96 -44.76 31.18
N HIS A 118 -35.25 -45.12 31.31
CA HIS A 118 -36.40 -44.26 31.04
C HIS A 118 -37.29 -44.05 32.27
N SER A 119 -36.70 -43.69 33.43
CA SER A 119 -37.46 -43.24 34.60
C SER A 119 -37.59 -41.72 34.61
N GLY A 120 -38.72 -41.20 35.11
CA GLY A 120 -39.02 -39.76 35.12
C GLY A 120 -38.13 -38.91 36.04
N ALA A 121 -37.46 -39.53 37.02
CA ALA A 121 -36.44 -38.90 37.83
C ALA A 121 -35.13 -39.68 37.72
N VAL A 122 -34.05 -39.00 37.37
CA VAL A 122 -32.69 -39.57 37.25
C VAL A 122 -31.83 -38.96 38.33
N TRP A 123 -31.38 -39.79 39.28
CA TRP A 123 -30.43 -39.35 40.29
C TRP A 123 -29.01 -39.41 39.73
N TRP A 124 -28.32 -38.28 39.72
CA TRP A 124 -26.98 -38.18 39.12
C TRP A 124 -25.90 -38.49 40.16
N SER A 125 -25.01 -39.41 39.82
CA SER A 125 -23.84 -39.67 40.66
C SER A 125 -22.84 -38.50 40.57
N PRO A 126 -22.08 -38.20 41.64
CA PRO A 126 -21.07 -37.14 41.64
C PRO A 126 -20.03 -37.25 40.51
N CYS A 127 -19.72 -38.48 40.06
CA CYS A 127 -18.84 -38.70 38.90
C CYS A 127 -19.42 -38.12 37.60
N LYS A 128 -20.73 -38.21 37.38
CA LYS A 128 -21.38 -37.66 36.17
C LYS A 128 -21.35 -36.13 36.13
N LEU A 129 -21.46 -35.48 37.28
CA LEU A 129 -21.26 -34.02 37.37
C LEU A 129 -19.83 -33.64 36.99
N ARG A 130 -18.82 -34.37 37.46
CA ARG A 130 -17.42 -34.11 37.10
C ARG A 130 -17.16 -34.29 35.61
N GLU A 131 -17.69 -35.35 35.00
CA GLU A 131 -17.60 -35.57 33.55
C GLU A 131 -18.24 -34.44 32.74
N ALA A 132 -19.44 -33.99 33.14
CA ALA A 132 -20.13 -32.89 32.46
C ALA A 132 -19.35 -31.57 32.54
N ARG A 133 -18.78 -31.25 33.72
CA ARG A 133 -17.89 -30.08 33.89
C ARG A 133 -16.65 -30.19 33.02
N PHE A 134 -16.02 -31.36 32.97
CA PHE A 134 -14.86 -31.58 32.12
C PHE A 134 -15.18 -31.35 30.63
N ARG A 135 -16.34 -31.81 30.16
CA ARG A 135 -16.80 -31.55 28.79
C ARG A 135 -17.05 -30.08 28.50
N GLN A 136 -17.62 -29.32 29.44
CA GLN A 136 -17.80 -27.88 29.30
C GLN A 136 -16.45 -27.17 29.16
N LEU A 137 -15.46 -27.50 30.00
CA LEU A 137 -14.11 -26.95 29.91
C LEU A 137 -13.44 -27.26 28.57
N VAL A 138 -13.64 -28.48 28.03
CA VAL A 138 -13.13 -28.83 26.70
C VAL A 138 -13.81 -27.99 25.62
N LYS A 139 -15.15 -27.87 25.63
CA LYS A 139 -15.90 -27.04 24.69
C LYS A 139 -15.50 -25.56 24.76
N GLU A 140 -15.23 -25.03 25.95
CA GLU A 140 -14.76 -23.65 26.14
C GLU A 140 -13.37 -23.45 25.52
N LYS A 141 -12.43 -24.37 25.80
CA LYS A 141 -11.09 -24.34 25.18
C LYS A 141 -11.15 -24.47 23.66
N GLU A 142 -12.06 -25.28 23.12
CA GLU A 142 -12.26 -25.40 21.67
C GLU A 142 -12.78 -24.09 21.08
N LYS A 143 -13.77 -23.44 21.72
CA LYS A 143 -14.27 -22.12 21.30
C LYS A 143 -13.19 -21.05 21.37
N GLU A 144 -12.37 -21.04 22.42
CA GLU A 144 -11.23 -20.12 22.54
C GLU A 144 -10.25 -20.32 21.39
N LYS A 145 -9.89 -21.56 21.07
CA LYS A 145 -9.05 -21.89 19.90
C LYS A 145 -9.67 -21.42 18.60
N GLU A 146 -10.95 -21.69 18.37
CA GLU A 146 -11.64 -21.21 17.17
C GLU A 146 -11.66 -19.69 17.05
N LEU A 147 -11.75 -18.97 18.18
CA LEU A 147 -11.67 -17.51 18.18
C LEU A 147 -10.26 -17.03 17.84
N LEU A 148 -9.23 -17.68 18.38
CA LEU A 148 -7.83 -17.41 18.02
C LEU A 148 -7.59 -17.67 16.52
N ASP A 149 -8.00 -18.82 16.00
CA ASP A 149 -7.89 -19.16 14.58
C ASP A 149 -8.58 -18.09 13.69
N LYS A 150 -9.76 -17.59 14.11
CA LYS A 150 -10.47 -16.51 13.40
C LYS A 150 -9.69 -15.19 13.42
N ILE A 151 -8.97 -14.90 14.49
CA ILE A 151 -8.12 -13.70 14.59
C ILE A 151 -6.90 -13.88 13.66
N GLU A 152 -6.20 -15.00 13.75
CA GLU A 152 -5.05 -15.32 12.89
C GLU A 152 -5.42 -15.27 11.40
N LEU A 153 -6.59 -15.80 11.03
CA LEU A 153 -7.10 -15.73 9.66
C LEU A 153 -7.39 -14.29 9.20
N LYS A 154 -7.85 -13.41 10.09
CA LYS A 154 -8.06 -11.99 9.76
C LYS A 154 -6.72 -11.29 9.57
N GLU A 155 -5.77 -11.51 10.47
CA GLU A 155 -4.41 -10.95 10.37
C GLU A 155 -3.71 -11.40 9.09
N ALA A 156 -3.79 -12.69 8.75
CA ALA A 156 -3.24 -13.23 7.51
C ALA A 156 -3.88 -12.58 6.26
N LYS A 157 -5.19 -12.31 6.28
CA LYS A 157 -5.88 -11.59 5.18
C LYS A 157 -5.42 -10.15 5.06
N GLU A 158 -5.25 -9.45 6.18
CA GLU A 158 -4.74 -8.08 6.20
C GLU A 158 -3.30 -8.00 5.69
N ASN A 159 -2.44 -8.91 6.13
CA ASN A 159 -1.06 -9.01 5.65
C ASN A 159 -1.00 -9.27 4.13
N ASN A 160 -1.83 -10.18 3.63
CA ASN A 160 -1.95 -10.43 2.19
C ASN A 160 -2.47 -9.20 1.43
N ARG A 161 -3.42 -8.45 1.99
CA ARG A 161 -3.93 -7.21 1.40
C ARG A 161 -2.83 -6.15 1.33
N ILE A 162 -2.05 -5.98 2.39
CA ILE A 162 -0.90 -5.07 2.43
C ILE A 162 0.13 -5.46 1.37
N TYR A 163 0.44 -6.75 1.25
CA TYR A 163 1.37 -7.25 0.23
C TYR A 163 0.88 -6.95 -1.20
N GLN A 164 -0.40 -7.18 -1.48
CA GLN A 164 -1.00 -6.84 -2.78
C GLN A 164 -0.98 -5.33 -3.05
N LEU A 165 -1.19 -4.49 -2.04
CA LEU A 165 -1.08 -3.04 -2.18
C LEU A 165 0.35 -2.63 -2.55
N LYS A 166 1.36 -3.18 -1.87
CA LYS A 166 2.78 -2.96 -2.21
C LYS A 166 3.11 -3.36 -3.65
N ILE A 167 2.60 -4.51 -4.12
CA ILE A 167 2.78 -4.92 -5.52
C ILE A 167 2.12 -3.93 -6.48
N LYS A 168 0.91 -3.48 -6.17
CA LYS A 168 0.19 -2.50 -7.01
C LYS A 168 0.89 -1.15 -7.05
N GLU A 169 1.44 -0.69 -5.93
CA GLU A 169 2.22 0.54 -5.85
C GLU A 169 3.51 0.43 -6.65
N ALA A 170 4.27 -0.67 -6.51
CA ALA A 170 5.45 -0.94 -7.31
C ALA A 170 5.12 -0.98 -8.81
N ALA A 171 4.01 -1.61 -9.20
CA ALA A 171 3.55 -1.63 -10.59
C ALA A 171 3.14 -0.25 -11.12
N ARG A 172 2.58 0.62 -10.26
CA ARG A 172 2.29 2.02 -10.61
C ARG A 172 3.58 2.83 -10.77
N ALA A 173 4.53 2.70 -9.85
CA ALA A 173 5.83 3.36 -9.92
C ALA A 173 6.57 2.98 -11.22
N ALA A 174 6.64 1.68 -11.55
CA ALA A 174 7.25 1.21 -12.80
C ALA A 174 6.56 1.78 -14.06
N ARG A 175 5.23 1.99 -14.03
CA ARG A 175 4.50 2.63 -15.14
C ARG A 175 4.83 4.11 -15.27
N GLU A 176 4.93 4.82 -14.16
CA GLU A 176 5.30 6.25 -14.17
C GLU A 176 6.75 6.44 -14.62
N GLU A 177 7.67 5.57 -14.20
CA GLU A 177 9.04 5.54 -14.71
C GLU A 177 9.09 5.26 -16.21
N ALA A 178 8.33 4.26 -16.70
CA ALA A 178 8.24 3.97 -18.13
C ALA A 178 7.65 5.13 -18.95
N LYS A 179 6.68 5.89 -18.39
CA LYS A 179 6.15 7.10 -19.02
C LYS A 179 7.21 8.20 -19.11
N LYS A 180 7.92 8.47 -18.02
CA LYS A 180 9.01 9.47 -17.99
C LYS A 180 10.07 9.16 -19.03
N VAL A 181 10.55 7.91 -19.07
CA VAL A 181 11.52 7.46 -20.09
C VAL A 181 10.96 7.64 -21.52
N ARG A 182 9.68 7.33 -21.74
CA ARG A 182 9.04 7.50 -23.04
C ARG A 182 8.94 8.96 -23.46
N ASP A 183 8.63 9.86 -22.52
CA ASP A 183 8.48 11.29 -22.80
C ASP A 183 9.85 11.97 -22.96
N GLU A 184 10.87 11.57 -22.20
CA GLU A 184 12.26 11.95 -22.42
C GLU A 184 12.76 11.49 -23.80
N ALA A 185 12.49 10.25 -24.19
CA ALA A 185 12.86 9.75 -25.52
C ALA A 185 12.16 10.51 -26.66
N LYS A 186 10.90 10.93 -26.47
CA LYS A 186 10.20 11.80 -27.43
C LYS A 186 10.80 13.20 -27.46
N ALA A 187 11.15 13.77 -26.31
CA ALA A 187 11.77 15.09 -26.21
C ALA A 187 13.13 15.13 -26.89
N VAL A 188 13.97 14.09 -26.69
CA VAL A 188 15.26 13.95 -27.38
C VAL A 188 15.06 13.82 -28.89
N LYS A 189 14.13 12.97 -29.34
CA LYS A 189 13.83 12.85 -30.78
C LYS A 189 13.30 14.16 -31.38
N ALA A 190 12.46 14.90 -30.65
CA ALA A 190 11.96 16.19 -31.10
C ALA A 190 13.11 17.22 -31.21
N ALA A 191 13.99 17.27 -30.21
CA ALA A 191 15.17 18.14 -30.22
C ALA A 191 16.14 17.80 -31.37
N GLU A 192 16.35 16.51 -31.64
CA GLU A 192 17.19 16.05 -32.76
C GLU A 192 16.58 16.45 -34.12
N LEU A 193 15.26 16.32 -34.27
CA LEU A 193 14.55 16.75 -35.49
C LEU A 193 14.61 18.27 -35.67
N ASP A 194 14.50 19.05 -34.60
CA ASP A 194 14.61 20.50 -34.64
C ASP A 194 16.05 20.96 -34.94
N ALA A 195 17.07 20.30 -34.39
CA ALA A 195 18.46 20.54 -34.77
C ALA A 195 18.67 20.29 -36.27
N LYS A 196 18.20 19.14 -36.79
CA LYS A 196 18.26 18.83 -38.23
C LYS A 196 17.48 19.80 -39.12
N ARG A 197 16.44 20.47 -38.59
CA ARG A 197 15.73 21.55 -39.31
C ARG A 197 16.58 22.80 -39.32
N ARG A 198 17.11 23.23 -38.16
CA ARG A 198 18.01 24.38 -38.05
C ARG A 198 19.23 24.24 -38.95
N ASP A 199 19.85 23.06 -38.99
CA ASP A 199 21.01 22.80 -39.86
C ASP A 199 20.67 22.91 -41.35
N ARG A 200 19.49 22.40 -41.76
CA ARG A 200 18.99 22.54 -43.13
C ARG A 200 18.66 23.99 -43.48
N ASP A 201 18.05 24.73 -42.57
CA ASP A 201 17.70 26.12 -42.78
C ASP A 201 18.95 27.02 -42.79
N ALA A 202 19.95 26.72 -41.96
CA ALA A 202 21.26 27.37 -41.99
C ALA A 202 22.01 27.07 -43.30
N ALA A 203 22.01 25.80 -43.77
CA ALA A 203 22.60 25.46 -45.06
C ALA A 203 21.91 26.17 -46.23
N LYS A 204 20.57 26.28 -46.20
CA LYS A 204 19.81 27.07 -47.19
C LYS A 204 20.11 28.57 -47.10
N ALA A 205 20.32 29.11 -45.90
CA ALA A 205 20.69 30.51 -45.71
C ALA A 205 22.11 30.80 -46.24
N ILE A 206 23.05 29.88 -46.03
CA ILE A 206 24.42 29.97 -46.59
C ILE A 206 24.38 29.81 -48.13
N GLN A 207 23.49 28.96 -48.66
CA GLN A 207 23.30 28.79 -50.10
C GLN A 207 22.46 29.89 -50.76
N GLN A 208 21.87 30.84 -50.02
CA GLN A 208 21.36 32.06 -50.66
C GLN A 208 22.55 32.94 -51.05
N PRO A 209 22.93 33.02 -52.33
CA PRO A 209 23.86 34.04 -52.74
C PRO A 209 23.15 35.38 -52.59
N GLN A 210 23.92 36.42 -52.25
CA GLN A 210 23.50 37.82 -52.31
C GLN A 210 23.03 38.18 -53.72
N SER A 211 21.82 37.78 -54.11
CA SER A 211 21.21 38.24 -55.35
C SER A 211 20.73 39.66 -55.09
N GLY A 212 21.63 40.60 -55.36
CA GLY A 212 21.37 42.02 -55.30
C GLY A 212 20.13 42.41 -56.11
N LYS A 213 19.40 43.38 -55.56
CA LYS A 213 18.46 44.31 -56.21
C LYS A 213 17.83 43.79 -57.51
N ARG A 214 16.76 42.99 -57.41
CA ARG A 214 15.79 42.82 -58.51
C ARG A 214 14.48 43.53 -58.19
N LYS A 215 13.98 44.26 -59.21
CA LYS A 215 12.76 45.06 -59.19
C LYS A 215 11.54 44.21 -58.80
N ALA A 216 10.69 44.80 -57.96
CA ALA A 216 9.41 44.24 -57.56
C ALA A 216 8.61 43.78 -58.79
N SER A 217 8.30 42.49 -58.83
CA SER A 217 7.29 41.95 -59.75
C SER A 217 5.93 41.97 -59.06
N LYS A 218 4.91 42.21 -59.88
CA LYS A 218 3.56 42.70 -59.57
C LYS A 218 2.81 41.82 -58.55
N PRO A 219 1.89 42.39 -57.74
CA PRO A 219 1.10 41.60 -56.80
C PRO A 219 0.16 40.65 -57.55
N ALA A 220 0.13 39.39 -57.10
CA ALA A 220 -0.81 38.39 -57.60
C ALA A 220 -2.25 38.74 -57.19
N ALA A 221 -3.18 38.48 -58.10
CA ALA A 221 -4.60 38.76 -57.96
C ALA A 221 -5.21 38.09 -56.71
N LYS A 222 -6.08 38.83 -56.02
CA LYS A 222 -6.84 38.38 -54.85
C LYS A 222 -7.61 37.10 -55.19
N GLN A 223 -7.34 36.01 -54.47
CA GLN A 223 -8.21 34.84 -54.50
C GLN A 223 -9.50 35.14 -53.74
N GLN A 224 -10.62 34.93 -54.43
CA GLN A 224 -11.97 34.98 -53.88
C GLN A 224 -12.12 33.93 -52.75
N PRO A 225 -12.81 34.23 -51.64
CA PRO A 225 -13.07 33.26 -50.59
C PRO A 225 -13.93 32.11 -51.15
N LYS A 226 -13.39 30.89 -51.11
CA LYS A 226 -14.16 29.68 -51.42
C LYS A 226 -15.36 29.60 -50.48
N LYS A 227 -16.56 29.62 -51.07
CA LYS A 227 -17.84 29.38 -50.40
C LYS A 227 -17.76 28.05 -49.63
N ARG A 228 -18.01 28.11 -48.33
CA ARG A 228 -18.33 26.93 -47.51
C ARG A 228 -19.58 26.28 -48.09
N ARG A 229 -19.53 24.98 -48.41
CA ARG A 229 -20.74 24.18 -48.55
C ARG A 229 -21.38 24.06 -47.17
N VAL A 230 -22.39 24.88 -46.93
CA VAL A 230 -23.45 24.58 -45.95
C VAL A 230 -24.22 23.40 -46.53
N GLY A 231 -24.09 22.22 -45.92
CA GLY A 231 -25.07 21.16 -46.10
C GLY A 231 -26.40 21.69 -45.60
N GLY A 232 -27.39 21.68 -46.49
CA GLY A 232 -28.64 22.41 -46.34
C GLY A 232 -29.39 22.09 -45.05
N ALA A 233 -29.84 23.16 -44.40
CA ALA A 233 -31.09 23.15 -43.65
C ALA A 233 -32.16 23.74 -44.57
N GLY A 234 -33.38 23.20 -44.52
CA GLY A 234 -34.51 23.87 -45.15
C GLY A 234 -35.80 23.06 -45.05
N GLY A 235 -36.57 23.32 -44.00
CA GLY A 235 -37.92 22.78 -43.88
C GLY A 235 -38.60 23.09 -42.55
N GLY A 236 -38.60 24.35 -42.13
CA GLY A 236 -39.49 24.82 -41.07
C GLY A 236 -40.69 25.52 -41.69
N THR A 237 -41.90 25.01 -41.43
CA THR A 237 -43.15 25.77 -41.44
C THR A 237 -44.03 25.31 -40.28
N LEU A 238 -44.09 26.18 -39.26
CA LEU A 238 -45.19 26.46 -38.33
C LEU A 238 -46.06 25.32 -37.77
N ALA A 239 -45.85 25.09 -36.47
CA ALA A 239 -46.84 24.83 -35.42
C ALA A 239 -48.02 23.90 -35.73
N GLU A 240 -47.85 22.62 -35.39
CA GLU A 240 -48.91 21.82 -34.76
C GLU A 240 -48.27 20.93 -33.68
N VAL A 241 -49.01 20.73 -32.60
CA VAL A 241 -48.63 20.25 -31.27
C VAL A 241 -47.62 19.08 -31.26
N ALA A 242 -46.49 19.27 -30.57
CA ALA A 242 -45.48 18.24 -30.37
C ALA A 242 -46.01 17.11 -29.47
N ALA A 243 -46.17 15.90 -30.04
CA ALA A 243 -46.32 14.68 -29.27
C ALA A 243 -45.01 14.41 -28.50
N PRO A 244 -45.05 14.12 -27.18
CA PRO A 244 -43.84 13.95 -26.38
C PRO A 244 -43.07 12.69 -26.82
N ALA A 245 -41.74 12.85 -26.93
CA ALA A 245 -40.80 11.75 -27.16
C ALA A 245 -40.98 10.64 -26.10
N PRO A 246 -40.83 9.34 -26.48
CA PRO A 246 -41.01 8.24 -25.55
C PRO A 246 -39.98 8.34 -24.41
N PRO A 247 -40.40 8.12 -23.15
CA PRO A 247 -39.51 8.26 -22.01
C PRO A 247 -38.37 7.22 -22.05
N PRO A 248 -37.16 7.57 -21.56
CA PRO A 248 -36.06 6.63 -21.50
C PRO A 248 -36.44 5.42 -20.64
N THR A 249 -36.30 4.21 -21.19
CA THR A 249 -36.57 2.97 -20.48
C THR A 249 -35.61 2.85 -19.30
N THR A 250 -36.13 3.08 -18.10
CA THR A 250 -35.40 2.94 -16.84
C THR A 250 -35.81 1.64 -16.17
N THR A 251 -34.86 0.93 -15.58
CA THR A 251 -35.19 -0.23 -14.72
C THR A 251 -35.95 0.24 -13.48
N ARG A 252 -36.66 -0.66 -12.78
CA ARG A 252 -37.34 -0.38 -11.48
C ARG A 252 -36.44 0.28 -10.42
N ARG A 253 -35.11 0.25 -10.60
CA ARG A 253 -34.10 0.88 -9.73
C ARG A 253 -33.45 2.14 -10.34
N GLY A 254 -34.05 2.75 -11.36
CA GLY A 254 -33.62 4.01 -11.94
C GLY A 254 -32.35 3.94 -12.81
N ARG A 255 -31.88 2.75 -13.21
CA ARG A 255 -30.75 2.66 -14.16
C ARG A 255 -31.24 2.79 -15.60
N ALA A 256 -30.57 3.63 -16.38
CA ALA A 256 -30.80 3.79 -17.81
C ALA A 256 -30.38 2.52 -18.57
N VAL A 257 -31.30 1.97 -19.37
CA VAL A 257 -31.05 0.79 -20.20
C VAL A 257 -30.72 1.24 -21.62
N ASN A 258 -29.47 1.06 -22.04
CA ASN A 258 -29.08 1.25 -23.43
C ASN A 258 -29.38 -0.03 -24.20
N THR A 259 -30.56 -0.09 -24.83
CA THR A 259 -30.89 -1.18 -25.76
C THR A 259 -30.04 -1.07 -27.02
N PRO A 260 -29.35 -2.16 -27.44
CA PRO A 260 -28.62 -2.19 -28.70
C PRO A 260 -29.57 -1.89 -29.87
N ALA A 261 -29.07 -1.22 -30.92
CA ALA A 261 -29.88 -0.80 -32.08
C ALA A 261 -30.58 -1.97 -32.81
N LYS A 262 -30.12 -3.20 -32.60
CA LYS A 262 -30.77 -4.42 -33.13
C LYS A 262 -32.12 -4.74 -32.46
N TYR A 263 -32.40 -4.12 -31.32
CA TYR A 263 -33.60 -4.30 -30.49
C TYR A 263 -34.36 -2.98 -30.25
N ARG A 264 -34.05 -1.94 -31.04
CA ARG A 264 -34.81 -0.68 -31.08
C ARG A 264 -35.77 -0.68 -32.25
#